data_AF-A0A9N9NT16-F1
#
_entry.id   AF-A0A9N9NT16-F1
#
_cell.length_a   1.000
_cell.length_b   1.000
_cell.length_c   1.000
_cell.angle_alpha   90.00
_cell.angle_beta   90.00
_cell.angle_gamma   90.00
#
_symmetry.space_group_name_H-M   'P 1'
#
loop_
_entity.id
_entity.type
_entity.pdbx_description
1 polymer ?
#
loop_
_entity_poly.entity_id
_entity_poly.type
_entity_poly.pdbx_seq_one_letter_code
_entity_poly.pdbx_strand_id
1 'polypeptide(L)'
;SCRIFVAPNNEARALWVAKLWDAKKASLKKMIKMPVKEPSAEELNNESEFYERNGFRDGINGFPNAAGIVNGEKIDIVTTTTKRVRAYWGVDRHPELIIKVLDAVGKPNENEEIQKLDDPSAAPSTLTSSLHPEENLSQRLIRGGSIDSLIHELIFETQKANQKDGDEFLHAFLLTYQLYTEPSHIFRELKRCTSMRKEEEDQPNKIVKRLITILITWCQSYGRDLLREDVWKGMMETIEEVVNSESVTDAENLKKLMQDTRDGLKNENEEEFAVKSPLNYPASSPLSLDLSNLLVTGLTPALFLKMTPEELAQQLYLYHFLQLKKANPRQDLKNFVPSKNRSDVTTKECPLNFTPATPHFITRLIYHHVLIASQQSAYTSRRPLLLTHWIQTGIACKALGDMAGWMA
;
A
#
# COMPACT_ATOMS: atom_id res chain seq x y z
N SER A 1 -22.67 -20.97 -12.99
CA SER A 1 -21.86 -20.15 -13.92
C SER A 1 -22.33 -18.71 -13.80
N CYS A 2 -21.61 -17.87 -13.05
CA CYS A 2 -21.95 -16.46 -12.85
C CYS A 2 -21.06 -15.65 -13.79
N ARG A 3 -21.65 -15.03 -14.81
CA ARG A 3 -20.92 -14.23 -15.80
C ARG A 3 -20.80 -12.80 -15.27
N ILE A 4 -19.58 -12.40 -14.91
CA ILE A 4 -19.21 -10.99 -14.84
C ILE A 4 -19.20 -10.50 -16.29
N PHE A 5 -20.04 -9.51 -16.62
CA PHE A 5 -20.06 -8.91 -17.95
C PHE A 5 -18.82 -8.03 -18.16
N VAL A 6 -17.70 -8.65 -18.50
CA VAL A 6 -16.66 -8.01 -19.29
C VAL A 6 -16.81 -8.59 -20.68
N ALA A 7 -17.09 -7.75 -21.69
CA ALA A 7 -17.27 -8.20 -23.05
C ALA A 7 -15.96 -8.89 -23.52
N PRO A 8 -15.94 -10.21 -23.75
CA PRO A 8 -14.71 -10.96 -23.97
C PRO A 8 -14.22 -10.89 -25.43
N ASN A 9 -14.95 -10.20 -26.30
CA ASN A 9 -14.61 -10.06 -27.71
C ASN A 9 -13.99 -8.67 -27.95
N ASN A 10 -12.78 -8.63 -28.53
CA ASN A 10 -12.12 -7.40 -28.97
C ASN A 10 -13.02 -6.57 -29.90
N GLU A 11 -13.88 -7.20 -30.69
CA GLU A 11 -14.89 -6.49 -31.51
C GLU A 11 -15.96 -5.82 -30.65
N ALA A 12 -16.42 -6.48 -29.59
CA ALA A 12 -17.38 -5.90 -28.66
C ALA A 12 -16.76 -4.71 -27.91
N ARG A 13 -15.50 -4.84 -27.47
CA ARG A 13 -14.74 -3.72 -26.86
C ARG A 13 -14.57 -2.56 -27.85
N ALA A 14 -14.22 -2.82 -29.11
CA ALA A 14 -14.10 -1.79 -30.15
C ALA A 14 -15.45 -1.10 -30.43
N LEU A 15 -16.54 -1.86 -30.48
CA LEU A 15 -17.90 -1.35 -30.67
C LEU A 15 -18.36 -0.53 -29.47
N TRP A 16 -17.95 -0.90 -28.26
CA TRP A 16 -18.16 -0.12 -27.02
C TRP A 16 -17.36 1.18 -26.99
N VAL A 17 -16.08 1.15 -27.38
CA VAL A 17 -15.23 2.35 -27.50
C VAL A 17 -15.81 3.31 -28.53
N ALA A 18 -16.26 2.80 -29.68
CA ALA A 18 -16.94 3.60 -30.71
C ALA A 18 -18.22 4.26 -30.17
N LYS A 19 -19.10 3.49 -29.51
CA LYS A 19 -20.34 4.02 -28.92
C LYS A 19 -20.10 5.06 -27.82
N LEU A 20 -19.08 4.86 -26.97
CA LEU A 20 -18.69 5.83 -25.94
C LEU A 20 -18.14 7.11 -26.57
N TRP A 21 -17.37 6.99 -27.66
CA TRP A 21 -16.89 8.15 -28.41
C TRP A 21 -18.05 8.91 -29.07
N ASP A 22 -19.01 8.21 -29.68
CA ASP A 22 -20.18 8.84 -30.28
C ASP A 22 -21.05 9.55 -29.24
N ALA A 23 -21.24 8.93 -28.06
CA ALA A 23 -21.94 9.55 -26.94
C ALA A 23 -21.22 10.81 -26.42
N LYS A 24 -19.88 10.77 -26.30
CA LYS A 24 -19.06 11.93 -25.92
C LYS A 24 -19.15 13.03 -26.97
N LYS A 25 -19.11 12.71 -28.27
CA LYS A 25 -19.23 13.67 -29.38
C LYS A 25 -20.63 14.29 -29.44
N ALA A 26 -21.67 13.52 -29.16
CA ALA A 26 -23.05 14.01 -29.06
C ALA A 26 -23.22 14.97 -27.86
N SER A 27 -22.65 14.63 -26.70
CA SER A 27 -22.63 15.51 -25.52
C SER A 27 -21.86 16.81 -25.79
N LEU A 28 -20.70 16.73 -26.44
CA LEU A 28 -19.91 17.89 -26.82
C LEU A 28 -20.64 18.80 -27.82
N LYS A 29 -21.31 18.23 -28.83
CA LYS A 29 -22.16 18.97 -29.76
C LYS A 29 -23.34 19.64 -29.06
N LYS A 30 -23.86 19.04 -27.98
CA LYS A 30 -24.95 19.62 -27.17
C LYS A 30 -24.45 20.81 -26.35
N MET A 31 -23.24 20.74 -25.79
CA MET A 31 -22.59 21.85 -25.11
C MET A 31 -22.23 23.01 -26.07
N ILE A 32 -21.71 22.69 -27.26
CA ILE A 32 -21.36 23.71 -28.27
C ILE A 32 -22.61 24.40 -28.85
N LYS A 33 -23.76 23.72 -28.86
CA LYS A 33 -25.05 24.28 -29.32
C LYS A 33 -25.86 24.96 -28.22
N MET A 34 -25.36 25.05 -26.98
CA MET A 34 -26.01 25.90 -25.99
C MET A 34 -25.75 27.36 -26.38
N PRO A 35 -26.79 28.15 -26.72
CA PRO A 35 -26.60 29.59 -26.90
C PRO A 35 -26.12 30.16 -25.57
N VAL A 36 -24.96 30.80 -25.60
CA VAL A 36 -24.45 31.60 -24.49
C VAL A 36 -25.49 32.71 -24.27
N LYS A 37 -26.27 32.57 -23.22
CA LYS A 37 -27.19 33.61 -22.78
C LYS A 37 -26.31 34.68 -22.15
N GLU A 38 -26.11 35.79 -22.87
CA GLU A 38 -25.45 36.97 -22.28
C GLU A 38 -26.23 37.39 -21.03
N PRO A 39 -25.54 37.62 -19.90
CA PRO A 39 -26.22 38.09 -18.69
C PRO A 39 -26.76 39.50 -18.95
N SER A 40 -28.05 39.69 -18.69
CA SER A 40 -28.68 41.00 -18.71
C SER A 40 -28.08 41.89 -17.63
N ALA A 41 -27.84 43.16 -17.97
CA ALA A 41 -27.15 44.18 -17.17
C ALA A 41 -27.83 44.55 -15.82
N GLU A 42 -28.82 43.79 -15.35
CA GLU A 42 -29.54 44.03 -14.09
C GLU A 42 -29.05 43.16 -12.92
N GLU A 43 -28.18 42.16 -13.15
CA GLU A 43 -27.70 41.26 -12.08
C GLU A 43 -26.33 41.64 -11.46
N LEU A 44 -25.70 42.75 -11.88
CA LEU A 44 -24.37 43.15 -11.40
C LEU A 44 -24.34 44.09 -10.17
N ASN A 45 -25.49 44.40 -9.55
CA ASN A 45 -25.55 45.41 -8.48
C ASN A 45 -25.83 44.88 -7.06
N ASN A 46 -25.87 43.56 -6.81
CA ASN A 46 -26.29 43.04 -5.48
C ASN A 46 -25.30 42.11 -4.76
N GLU A 47 -24.01 42.04 -5.14
CA GLU A 47 -23.02 41.21 -4.43
C GLU A 47 -21.77 41.99 -3.95
N SER A 48 -21.97 43.18 -3.36
CA SER A 48 -20.87 43.99 -2.78
C SER A 48 -20.92 44.15 -1.25
N GLU A 49 -21.74 43.38 -0.52
CA GLU A 49 -21.83 43.50 0.96
C GLU A 49 -21.89 42.14 1.66
N PHE A 50 -20.86 41.27 1.54
CA PHE A 50 -20.79 40.11 2.44
C PHE A 50 -19.39 39.55 2.79
N TYR A 51 -18.29 40.23 2.45
CA TYR A 51 -16.93 39.80 2.85
C TYR A 51 -16.12 40.90 3.54
N GLU A 52 -16.65 41.43 4.64
CA GLU A 52 -15.84 42.13 5.65
C GLU A 52 -16.30 41.74 7.07
N ARG A 53 -15.98 40.52 7.52
CA ARG A 53 -15.78 40.20 8.94
C ARG A 53 -15.23 38.79 9.12
N ASN A 54 -13.92 38.71 9.24
CA ASN A 54 -13.16 37.91 10.21
C ASN A 54 -11.77 37.60 9.62
N GLY A 55 -10.80 38.44 9.99
CA GLY A 55 -9.40 38.14 9.78
C GLY A 55 -8.90 37.12 10.79
N PHE A 56 -7.96 36.27 10.36
CA PHE A 56 -6.84 35.86 11.20
C PHE A 56 -5.61 35.53 10.32
N ARG A 57 -4.60 36.39 10.50
CA ARG A 57 -3.14 36.26 10.27
C ARG A 57 -2.59 34.87 10.60
N ASP A 58 -1.41 34.40 10.17
CA ASP A 58 -0.31 34.83 9.30
C ASP A 58 0.50 33.53 9.08
N GLY A 59 1.07 33.28 7.90
CA GLY A 59 2.53 33.22 7.85
C GLY A 59 3.02 32.54 6.57
N ILE A 60 3.44 33.39 5.64
CA ILE A 60 4.01 33.10 4.32
C ILE A 60 5.54 33.06 4.43
N ASN A 61 6.18 32.15 3.70
CA ASN A 61 7.51 32.30 3.07
C ASN A 61 7.50 31.30 1.90
N GLY A 62 7.61 31.64 0.62
CA GLY A 62 8.10 32.84 -0.04
C GLY A 62 9.02 32.38 -1.19
N PHE A 63 8.43 32.03 -2.34
CA PHE A 63 9.16 31.89 -3.60
C PHE A 63 9.37 33.27 -4.23
N PRO A 64 10.53 33.54 -4.87
CA PRO A 64 10.57 34.54 -5.91
C PRO A 64 11.04 33.96 -7.25
N ASN A 65 10.34 34.35 -8.31
CA ASN A 65 10.82 34.32 -9.68
C ASN A 65 10.36 35.63 -10.34
N ALA A 66 11.29 36.51 -10.72
CA ALA A 66 11.22 37.35 -11.93
C ALA A 66 12.47 38.24 -12.05
N ALA A 67 12.91 38.40 -13.29
CA ALA A 67 14.14 39.05 -13.73
C ALA A 67 14.16 40.59 -13.59
N GLY A 68 15.37 41.15 -13.50
CA GLY A 68 15.64 42.59 -13.63
C GLY A 68 17.09 42.94 -13.32
N ILE A 69 17.91 43.16 -14.35
CA ILE A 69 19.32 43.57 -14.30
C ILE A 69 19.44 45.06 -14.00
N VAL A 70 20.16 45.45 -12.94
CA VAL A 70 20.94 46.72 -12.84
C VAL A 70 22.13 46.52 -11.88
N ASN A 71 23.31 46.99 -12.30
CA ASN A 71 24.62 46.89 -11.65
C ASN A 71 24.70 47.44 -10.21
N GLY A 72 25.47 46.76 -9.36
CA GLY A 72 25.98 47.29 -8.10
C GLY A 72 26.72 46.23 -7.28
N GLU A 73 28.03 46.41 -7.11
CA GLU A 73 28.91 45.58 -6.27
C GLU A 73 28.39 45.47 -4.83
N LYS A 74 28.32 44.25 -4.27
CA LYS A 74 29.00 43.85 -3.01
C LYS A 74 28.51 42.53 -2.38
N ILE A 75 29.51 41.74 -2.00
CA ILE A 75 29.63 40.83 -0.84
C ILE A 75 28.93 39.47 -0.97
N ASP A 76 29.73 38.46 -1.32
CA ASP A 76 29.48 37.04 -1.14
C ASP A 76 29.36 36.70 0.35
N ILE A 77 28.16 36.31 0.80
CA ILE A 77 27.99 35.57 2.05
C ILE A 77 27.93 34.08 1.68
N VAL A 78 29.10 33.45 1.73
CA VAL A 78 29.22 31.99 1.70
C VAL A 78 28.65 31.44 3.01
N THR A 79 27.38 31.04 3.01
CA THR A 79 26.86 30.14 4.04
C THR A 79 27.37 28.74 3.76
N THR A 80 28.53 28.41 4.33
CA THR A 80 29.03 27.04 4.43
C THR A 80 28.08 26.22 5.31
N THR A 81 27.13 25.53 4.70
CA THR A 81 26.50 24.38 5.35
C THR A 81 27.60 23.35 5.54
N THR A 82 28.08 23.22 6.77
CA THR A 82 29.03 22.16 7.15
C THR A 82 28.37 20.82 6.85
N LYS A 83 28.74 20.20 5.72
CA LYS A 83 28.43 18.81 5.43
C LYS A 83 28.90 18.00 6.62
N ARG A 84 27.97 17.52 7.47
CA ARG A 84 28.30 16.54 8.49
C ARG A 84 28.97 15.37 7.77
N VAL A 85 30.26 15.19 8.03
CA VAL A 85 31.00 14.01 7.60
C VAL A 85 30.28 12.84 8.25
N ARG A 86 29.57 12.06 7.43
CA ARG A 86 28.81 10.90 7.90
C ARG A 86 29.83 9.90 8.42
N ALA A 87 29.82 9.66 9.73
CA ALA A 87 30.72 8.72 10.37
C ALA A 87 30.51 7.32 9.76
N TYR A 88 31.61 6.65 9.44
CA TYR A 88 31.61 5.36 8.77
C TYR A 88 31.40 4.25 9.80
N TRP A 89 30.39 3.41 9.59
CA TRP A 89 30.08 2.27 10.46
C TRP A 89 30.55 1.01 9.74
N GLY A 90 31.32 0.16 10.44
CA GLY A 90 31.84 -1.08 9.87
C GLY A 90 30.76 -2.15 9.65
N VAL A 91 31.18 -3.41 9.63
CA VAL A 91 30.28 -4.58 9.57
C VAL A 91 29.56 -4.86 10.89
N ASP A 92 29.96 -4.17 11.95
CA ASP A 92 29.35 -4.26 13.27
C ASP A 92 28.01 -3.50 13.33
N ARG A 93 27.26 -3.73 14.41
CA ARG A 93 25.95 -3.12 14.66
C ARG A 93 25.96 -1.60 14.44
N HIS A 94 24.99 -1.11 13.67
CA HIS A 94 24.78 0.32 13.48
C HIS A 94 24.34 0.99 14.80
N PRO A 95 24.94 2.15 15.20
CA PRO A 95 24.68 2.76 16.51
C PRO A 95 23.25 3.29 16.68
N GLU A 96 22.62 3.68 15.59
CA GLU A 96 21.22 4.14 15.58
C GLU A 96 20.21 2.97 15.61
N LEU A 97 20.67 1.72 15.58
CA LEU A 97 19.80 0.55 15.64
C LEU A 97 19.38 0.27 17.08
N ILE A 98 18.08 0.33 17.34
CA ILE A 98 17.47 0.05 18.64
C ILE A 98 17.13 -1.44 18.69
N ILE A 99 17.78 -2.19 19.58
CA ILE A 99 17.55 -3.63 19.77
C ILE A 99 16.99 -3.85 21.17
N LYS A 100 15.94 -4.67 21.28
CA LYS A 100 15.53 -5.27 22.55
C LYS A 100 16.13 -6.66 22.64
N VAL A 101 16.93 -6.89 23.66
CA VAL A 101 17.39 -8.23 24.03
C VAL A 101 16.32 -8.83 24.93
N LEU A 102 15.74 -9.95 24.51
CA LEU A 102 14.89 -10.76 25.37
C LEU A 102 15.78 -11.84 25.98
N ASP A 103 16.14 -11.65 27.25
CA ASP A 103 16.78 -12.70 28.00
C ASP A 103 15.75 -13.81 28.24
N ALA A 104 16.07 -15.00 27.73
CA ALA A 104 15.25 -16.19 27.95
C ALA A 104 15.43 -16.69 29.39
N VAL A 105 15.00 -15.94 30.40
CA VAL A 105 14.96 -16.43 31.79
C VAL A 105 13.71 -15.96 32.51
N GLY A 106 12.90 -16.93 32.92
CA GLY A 106 11.77 -16.73 33.83
C GLY A 106 10.84 -17.94 33.93
N LYS A 107 11.36 -19.15 34.21
CA LYS A 107 10.53 -20.11 34.95
C LYS A 107 10.25 -19.47 36.32
N PRO A 108 9.00 -19.44 36.81
CA PRO A 108 8.73 -18.98 38.17
C PRO A 108 9.31 -20.02 39.12
N ASN A 109 10.43 -19.71 39.78
CA ASN A 109 10.84 -20.44 40.97
C ASN A 109 9.97 -19.94 42.12
N GLU A 110 8.86 -20.63 42.36
CA GLU A 110 8.30 -20.72 43.71
C GLU A 110 9.35 -21.40 44.57
N ASN A 111 10.02 -20.64 45.44
CA ASN A 111 10.59 -21.05 46.73
C ASN A 111 11.48 -19.92 47.26
N GLU A 112 10.86 -18.85 47.75
CA GLU A 112 11.46 -18.07 48.84
C GLU A 112 10.94 -18.68 50.15
N GLU A 113 11.73 -19.56 50.76
CA GLU A 113 11.64 -19.82 52.18
C GLU A 113 12.99 -19.54 52.84
N ILE A 114 12.88 -18.85 53.98
CA ILE A 114 13.89 -18.13 54.75
C ILE A 114 14.70 -19.10 55.62
N GLN A 115 16.03 -18.91 55.71
CA GLN A 115 16.86 -18.97 56.95
C GLN A 115 18.37 -18.81 56.59
N LYS A 116 19.04 -17.69 56.93
CA LYS A 116 19.71 -17.27 58.19
C LYS A 116 21.05 -17.98 58.51
N LEU A 117 22.03 -17.13 58.84
CA LEU A 117 23.46 -17.32 59.14
C LEU A 117 23.79 -18.39 60.21
N ASP A 118 24.96 -19.04 60.11
CA ASP A 118 26.12 -18.78 61.00
C ASP A 118 27.43 -19.52 60.59
N ASP A 119 28.53 -18.78 60.76
CA ASP A 119 29.96 -19.07 60.98
C ASP A 119 30.96 -19.70 59.96
N PRO A 120 32.24 -19.24 59.96
CA PRO A 120 33.29 -19.61 58.99
C PRO A 120 34.34 -20.56 59.59
N SER A 121 34.88 -21.48 58.77
CA SER A 121 36.31 -21.89 58.79
C SER A 121 36.54 -23.12 57.89
N ALA A 122 37.54 -23.00 57.02
CA ALA A 122 38.41 -24.02 56.43
C ALA A 122 38.49 -23.95 54.89
N ALA A 123 39.74 -23.96 54.42
CA ALA A 123 40.18 -23.65 53.06
C ALA A 123 40.10 -24.88 52.10
N PRO A 124 40.68 -24.80 50.88
CA PRO A 124 39.94 -24.80 49.63
C PRO A 124 39.98 -26.17 48.94
N SER A 125 38.83 -26.65 48.47
CA SER A 125 38.77 -27.82 47.59
C SER A 125 38.41 -27.39 46.17
N THR A 126 39.39 -27.54 45.30
CA THR A 126 39.37 -27.44 43.85
C THR A 126 38.20 -28.24 43.27
N LEU A 127 37.18 -27.54 42.76
CA LEU A 127 36.21 -28.09 41.83
C LEU A 127 36.35 -27.34 40.51
N THR A 128 36.97 -28.02 39.55
CA THR A 128 36.93 -27.74 38.12
C THR A 128 35.47 -27.76 37.65
N SER A 129 34.79 -26.62 37.77
CA SER A 129 33.53 -26.38 37.08
C SER A 129 33.86 -25.90 35.67
N SER A 130 33.58 -26.78 34.73
CA SER A 130 33.65 -26.57 33.29
C SER A 130 33.03 -25.23 32.91
N LEU A 131 33.87 -24.31 32.43
CA LEU A 131 33.47 -23.13 31.66
C LEU A 131 32.96 -23.60 30.28
N HIS A 132 31.75 -24.14 30.24
CA HIS A 132 30.93 -24.04 29.05
C HIS A 132 30.17 -22.72 29.15
N PRO A 133 30.36 -21.76 28.22
CA PRO A 133 29.44 -20.65 28.11
C PRO A 133 28.11 -21.27 27.70
N GLU A 134 27.15 -21.32 28.62
CA GLU A 134 25.76 -21.47 28.23
C GLU A 134 25.46 -20.30 27.29
N GLU A 135 25.37 -20.60 26.00
CA GLU A 135 24.86 -19.69 24.99
C GLU A 135 23.40 -19.41 25.35
N ASN A 136 23.21 -18.44 26.23
CA ASN A 136 21.91 -17.86 26.50
C ASN A 136 21.33 -17.45 25.15
N LEU A 137 20.29 -18.16 24.73
CA LEU A 137 19.48 -17.91 23.54
C LEU A 137 18.72 -16.59 23.71
N SER A 138 19.47 -15.50 23.79
CA SER A 138 18.94 -14.16 23.88
C SER A 138 18.44 -13.77 22.51
N GLN A 139 17.12 -13.67 22.38
CA GLN A 139 16.51 -13.23 21.12
C GLN A 139 16.72 -11.72 20.99
N ARG A 140 17.44 -11.30 19.95
CA ARG A 140 17.60 -9.89 19.61
C ARG A 140 16.49 -9.50 18.64
N LEU A 141 15.69 -8.49 19.02
CA LEU A 141 14.61 -7.97 18.19
C LEU A 141 14.87 -6.50 17.84
N ILE A 142 14.78 -6.16 16.56
CA ILE A 142 14.82 -4.79 16.06
C ILE A 142 13.57 -4.06 16.56
N ARG A 143 13.77 -2.98 17.33
CA ARG A 143 12.70 -2.08 17.79
C ARG A 143 12.57 -0.83 16.93
N GLY A 144 13.62 -0.48 16.21
CA GLY A 144 13.63 0.65 15.30
C GLY A 144 15.06 1.11 15.02
N GLY A 145 15.16 2.19 14.27
CA GLY A 145 16.41 2.87 13.95
C GLY A 145 16.21 3.84 12.80
N SER A 146 17.28 4.53 12.40
CA SER A 146 17.26 5.30 11.17
C SER A 146 17.11 4.37 9.95
N ILE A 147 16.65 4.93 8.82
CA ILE A 147 16.54 4.20 7.56
C ILE A 147 17.86 3.52 7.19
N ASP A 148 18.99 4.25 7.36
CA ASP A 148 20.32 3.72 7.07
C ASP A 148 20.68 2.55 7.97
N SER A 149 20.32 2.62 9.26
CA SER A 149 20.55 1.53 10.22
C SER A 149 19.72 0.28 9.92
N LEU A 150 18.48 0.45 9.43
CA LEU A 150 17.60 -0.66 9.06
C LEU A 150 18.10 -1.35 7.78
N ILE A 151 18.60 -0.58 6.80
CA ILE A 151 19.19 -1.12 5.57
C ILE A 151 20.53 -1.80 5.87
N HIS A 152 21.34 -1.23 6.77
CA HIS A 152 22.56 -1.87 7.26
C HIS A 152 22.24 -3.21 7.90
N GLU A 153 21.27 -3.27 8.81
CA GLU A 153 20.84 -4.53 9.43
C GLU A 153 20.29 -5.53 8.41
N LEU A 154 19.61 -5.07 7.36
CA LEU A 154 19.10 -5.92 6.27
C LEU A 154 20.23 -6.70 5.57
N ILE A 155 21.38 -6.04 5.39
CA ILE A 155 22.55 -6.57 4.68
C ILE A 155 23.47 -7.37 5.60
N PHE A 156 23.74 -6.88 6.82
CA PHE A 156 24.72 -7.49 7.71
C PHE A 156 24.14 -8.51 8.68
N GLU A 157 22.82 -8.52 8.84
CA GLU A 157 22.08 -9.49 9.67
C GLU A 157 22.70 -9.65 11.07
N THR A 158 23.10 -8.54 11.70
CA THR A 158 23.89 -8.57 12.94
C THR A 158 23.15 -9.23 14.12
N GLN A 159 21.86 -9.51 13.95
CA GLN A 159 21.00 -10.19 14.93
C GLN A 159 20.83 -11.70 14.72
N LYS A 160 21.20 -12.26 13.57
CA LYS A 160 21.02 -13.70 13.24
C LYS A 160 22.07 -14.61 13.91
N ALA A 161 22.41 -14.35 15.17
CA ALA A 161 23.48 -15.07 15.84
C ALA A 161 23.21 -16.57 16.00
N ASN A 162 21.95 -17.05 16.05
CA ASN A 162 21.65 -18.48 16.20
C ASN A 162 20.21 -18.91 15.80
N GLN A 163 19.38 -18.03 15.23
CA GLN A 163 18.00 -18.36 14.87
C GLN A 163 17.89 -18.80 13.40
N LYS A 164 17.39 -20.01 13.18
CA LYS A 164 16.88 -20.52 11.89
C LYS A 164 15.58 -19.82 11.45
N ASP A 165 15.18 -18.75 12.12
CA ASP A 165 13.94 -18.07 11.81
C ASP A 165 13.99 -17.52 10.40
N GLY A 166 12.86 -17.71 9.71
CA GLY A 166 12.61 -17.17 8.39
C GLY A 166 12.94 -15.68 8.37
N ASP A 167 13.22 -15.16 7.19
CA ASP A 167 13.67 -13.79 6.93
C ASP A 167 12.58 -12.73 7.28
N GLU A 168 12.01 -12.77 8.48
CA GLU A 168 10.87 -11.98 8.93
C GLU A 168 11.18 -10.49 8.88
N PHE A 169 12.38 -10.08 9.30
CA PHE A 169 12.79 -8.68 9.20
C PHE A 169 12.86 -8.22 7.74
N LEU A 170 13.40 -9.05 6.84
CA LEU A 170 13.44 -8.74 5.41
C LEU A 170 12.03 -8.60 4.83
N HIS A 171 11.13 -9.54 5.13
CA HIS A 171 9.74 -9.48 4.70
C HIS A 171 9.01 -8.27 5.27
N ALA A 172 9.18 -7.97 6.55
CA ALA A 172 8.59 -6.81 7.20
C ALA A 172 9.11 -5.51 6.58
N PHE A 173 10.42 -5.41 6.34
CA PHE A 173 11.05 -4.25 5.70
C PHE A 173 10.49 -4.05 4.28
N LEU A 174 10.53 -5.08 3.42
CA LEU A 174 10.06 -4.99 2.04
C LEU A 174 8.56 -4.71 1.91
N LEU A 175 7.74 -5.23 2.84
CA LEU A 175 6.31 -4.95 2.86
C LEU A 175 5.97 -3.50 3.28
N THR A 176 6.82 -2.87 4.11
CA THR A 176 6.48 -1.61 4.80
C THR A 176 7.35 -0.41 4.44
N TYR A 177 8.46 -0.58 3.69
CA TYR A 177 9.42 0.50 3.45
C TYR A 177 8.80 1.77 2.87
N GLN A 178 7.78 1.61 2.03
CA GLN A 178 7.09 2.72 1.36
C GLN A 178 6.36 3.66 2.32
N LEU A 179 6.16 3.24 3.57
CA LEU A 179 5.57 4.10 4.59
C LEU A 179 6.57 5.12 5.16
N TYR A 180 7.88 4.91 4.97
CA TYR A 180 8.91 5.70 5.64
C TYR A 180 10.16 6.00 4.79
N THR A 181 10.31 5.43 3.60
CA THR A 181 11.45 5.72 2.71
C THR A 181 11.15 5.48 1.23
N GLU A 182 12.00 6.04 0.37
CA GLU A 182 11.92 5.91 -1.08
C GLU A 182 12.88 4.82 -1.60
N PRO A 183 12.55 4.12 -2.71
CA PRO A 183 13.43 3.10 -3.28
C PRO A 183 14.83 3.62 -3.62
N SER A 184 14.93 4.85 -4.11
CA SER A 184 16.22 5.47 -4.46
C SER A 184 17.17 5.58 -3.27
N HIS A 185 16.64 5.87 -2.07
CA HIS A 185 17.43 5.87 -0.83
C HIS A 185 17.85 4.45 -0.49
N ILE A 186 16.94 3.47 -0.59
CA ILE A 186 17.24 2.06 -0.33
C ILE A 186 18.39 1.57 -1.21
N PHE A 187 18.30 1.71 -2.53
CA PHE A 187 19.34 1.24 -3.45
C PHE A 187 20.68 1.95 -3.22
N ARG A 188 20.68 3.25 -2.96
CA ARG A 188 21.90 3.99 -2.61
C ARG A 188 22.60 3.40 -1.38
N GLU A 189 21.85 3.10 -0.33
CA GLU A 189 22.40 2.55 0.91
C GLU A 189 22.78 1.07 0.78
N LEU A 190 22.02 0.27 0.01
CA LEU A 190 22.40 -1.11 -0.33
C LEU A 190 23.76 -1.14 -1.04
N LYS A 191 23.91 -0.35 -2.11
CA LYS A 191 25.18 -0.18 -2.83
C LYS A 191 26.29 0.24 -1.87
N ARG A 192 26.04 1.27 -1.05
CA ARG A 192 27.01 1.74 -0.05
C ARG A 192 27.45 0.61 0.89
N CYS A 193 26.52 -0.15 1.47
CA CYS A 193 26.84 -1.25 2.38
C CYS A 193 27.66 -2.35 1.69
N THR A 194 27.35 -2.67 0.44
CA THR A 194 28.12 -3.65 -0.34
C THR A 194 29.53 -3.19 -0.70
N SER A 195 29.74 -1.88 -0.86
CA SER A 195 31.08 -1.30 -1.06
C SER A 195 31.93 -1.28 0.21
N MET A 196 31.37 -1.55 1.41
CA MET A 196 32.11 -1.57 2.68
C MET A 196 32.98 -2.82 2.87
N ARG A 197 33.18 -3.61 1.81
CA ARG A 197 34.02 -4.80 1.80
C ARG A 197 35.44 -4.44 2.28
N LYS A 198 35.94 -5.15 3.29
CA LYS A 198 37.37 -5.15 3.61
C LYS A 198 38.08 -5.99 2.56
N GLU A 199 39.12 -5.44 1.94
CA GLU A 199 39.91 -6.09 0.88
C GLU A 199 40.64 -7.38 1.33
N GLU A 200 40.63 -7.70 2.62
CA GLU A 200 41.55 -8.67 3.23
C GLU A 200 41.01 -10.10 3.45
N GLU A 201 39.75 -10.42 3.12
CA GLU A 201 39.21 -11.78 3.31
C GLU A 201 38.84 -12.49 2.00
N ASP A 202 39.54 -13.60 1.74
CA ASP A 202 39.39 -14.55 0.62
C ASP A 202 38.03 -15.31 0.58
N GLN A 203 37.05 -14.97 1.42
CA GLN A 203 35.73 -15.60 1.34
C GLN A 203 34.82 -14.86 0.34
N PRO A 204 34.22 -15.58 -0.63
CA PRO A 204 33.25 -14.98 -1.56
C PRO A 204 32.13 -14.29 -0.80
N ASN A 205 31.80 -13.11 -1.30
CA ASN A 205 31.28 -11.97 -0.55
C ASN A 205 29.90 -12.27 0.08
N LYS A 206 29.87 -12.70 1.35
CA LYS A 206 28.62 -13.01 2.10
C LYS A 206 27.60 -11.88 2.01
N ILE A 207 28.09 -10.64 1.97
CA ILE A 207 27.31 -9.41 1.80
C ILE A 207 26.60 -9.38 0.43
N VAL A 208 27.31 -9.71 -0.67
CA VAL A 208 26.71 -9.76 -2.01
C VAL A 208 25.72 -10.91 -2.11
N LYS A 209 26.01 -12.07 -1.52
CA LYS A 209 25.05 -13.16 -1.43
C LYS A 209 23.77 -12.74 -0.71
N ARG A 210 23.90 -12.01 0.41
CA ARG A 210 22.75 -11.45 1.12
C ARG A 210 21.99 -10.43 0.28
N LEU A 211 22.68 -9.54 -0.43
CA LEU A 211 22.06 -8.62 -1.39
C LEU A 211 21.25 -9.37 -2.45
N ILE A 212 21.80 -10.43 -3.04
CA ILE A 212 21.08 -11.28 -4.01
C ILE A 212 19.82 -11.87 -3.36
N THR A 213 19.90 -12.39 -2.13
CA THR A 213 18.73 -12.89 -1.41
C THR A 213 17.67 -11.80 -1.23
N ILE A 214 18.05 -10.58 -0.85
CA ILE A 214 17.11 -9.45 -0.70
C ILE A 214 16.40 -9.19 -2.04
N LEU A 215 17.14 -9.10 -3.14
CA LEU A 215 16.59 -8.82 -4.46
C LEU A 215 15.69 -9.95 -4.97
N ILE A 216 16.07 -11.21 -4.77
CA ILE A 216 15.24 -12.38 -5.11
C ILE A 216 13.93 -12.36 -4.32
N THR A 217 13.99 -12.15 -3.00
CA THR A 217 12.81 -12.08 -2.15
C THR A 217 11.89 -10.93 -2.55
N TRP A 218 12.47 -9.77 -2.89
CA TRP A 218 11.72 -8.63 -3.39
C TRP A 218 10.99 -8.96 -4.70
N CYS A 219 11.64 -9.61 -5.65
CA CYS A 219 11.00 -10.03 -6.90
C CYS A 219 9.89 -11.06 -6.65
N GLN A 220 10.15 -12.11 -5.88
CA GLN A 220 9.22 -13.22 -5.71
C GLN A 220 8.02 -12.90 -4.81
N SER A 221 8.25 -12.17 -3.71
CA SER A 221 7.22 -11.90 -2.70
C SER A 221 6.54 -10.55 -2.89
N TYR A 222 7.23 -9.58 -3.49
CA TYR A 222 6.80 -8.19 -3.61
C TYR A 222 6.95 -7.67 -5.05
N GLY A 223 6.86 -8.56 -6.04
CA GLY A 223 7.13 -8.27 -7.46
C GLY A 223 6.29 -7.15 -8.06
N ARG A 224 5.13 -6.80 -7.47
CA ARG A 224 4.32 -5.64 -7.89
C ARG A 224 5.09 -4.33 -7.88
N ASP A 225 6.10 -4.21 -7.02
CA ASP A 225 6.96 -3.03 -7.00
C ASP A 225 7.82 -2.89 -8.26
N LEU A 226 8.09 -3.98 -9.01
CA LEU A 226 8.80 -3.94 -10.30
C LEU A 226 8.02 -3.24 -11.40
N LEU A 227 6.71 -2.99 -11.22
CA LEU A 227 5.93 -2.17 -12.14
C LEU A 227 6.31 -0.68 -12.02
N ARG A 228 6.97 -0.27 -10.94
CA ARG A 228 7.46 1.09 -10.75
C ARG A 228 8.84 1.23 -11.40
N GLU A 229 9.00 2.28 -12.21
CA GLU A 229 10.25 2.52 -12.94
C GLU A 229 11.44 2.83 -12.03
N ASP A 230 11.22 3.49 -10.89
CA ASP A 230 12.26 3.80 -9.91
C ASP A 230 12.83 2.54 -9.25
N VAL A 231 11.97 1.57 -8.90
CA VAL A 231 12.38 0.27 -8.35
C VAL A 231 13.10 -0.56 -9.40
N TRP A 232 12.51 -0.68 -10.59
CA TRP A 232 13.08 -1.44 -11.70
C TRP A 232 14.49 -0.95 -12.04
N LYS A 233 14.63 0.36 -12.26
CA LYS A 233 15.91 0.97 -12.61
C LYS A 233 16.93 0.81 -11.47
N GLY A 234 16.53 1.07 -10.22
CA GLY A 234 17.40 0.94 -9.07
C GLY A 234 17.92 -0.49 -8.85
N MET A 235 17.08 -1.50 -9.06
CA MET A 235 17.48 -2.90 -9.03
C MET A 235 18.45 -3.23 -10.17
N MET A 236 18.13 -2.86 -11.41
CA MET A 236 18.98 -3.12 -12.57
C MET A 236 20.38 -2.53 -12.41
N GLU A 237 20.47 -1.26 -12.00
CA GLU A 237 21.75 -0.60 -11.72
C GLU A 237 22.53 -1.32 -10.62
N THR A 238 21.85 -1.74 -9.54
CA THR A 238 22.49 -2.46 -8.43
C THR A 238 23.04 -3.82 -8.89
N ILE A 239 22.31 -4.52 -9.76
CA ILE A 239 22.76 -5.79 -10.35
C ILE A 239 24.00 -5.56 -11.22
N GLU A 240 23.99 -4.52 -12.06
CA GLU A 240 25.09 -4.24 -12.99
C GLU A 240 26.36 -3.76 -12.28
N GLU A 241 26.22 -2.93 -11.25
CA GLU A 241 27.34 -2.34 -10.52
C GLU A 241 27.95 -3.29 -9.47
N VAL A 242 27.13 -4.09 -8.78
CA VAL A 242 27.56 -4.86 -7.60
C VAL A 242 27.53 -6.36 -7.83
N VAL A 243 26.43 -6.89 -8.37
CA VAL A 243 26.26 -8.35 -8.51
C VAL A 243 27.09 -8.87 -9.68
N ASN A 244 27.05 -8.19 -10.82
CA ASN A 244 27.74 -8.60 -12.04
C ASN A 244 29.27 -8.56 -11.91
N SER A 245 29.81 -7.70 -11.04
CA SER A 245 31.25 -7.68 -10.74
C SER A 245 31.71 -8.90 -9.93
N GLU A 246 30.82 -9.55 -9.18
CA GLU A 246 31.14 -10.70 -8.34
C GLU A 246 30.73 -12.02 -9.00
N SER A 247 29.56 -12.08 -9.64
CA SER A 247 29.00 -13.28 -10.26
C SER A 247 28.09 -12.91 -11.44
N VAL A 248 28.62 -13.07 -12.67
CA VAL A 248 27.87 -12.83 -13.92
C VAL A 248 26.64 -13.75 -14.00
N THR A 249 26.78 -15.01 -13.60
CA THR A 249 25.67 -15.99 -13.64
C THR A 249 24.53 -15.59 -12.71
N ASP A 250 24.81 -15.13 -11.49
CA ASP A 250 23.77 -14.68 -10.57
C ASP A 250 23.09 -13.40 -11.06
N ALA A 251 23.87 -12.49 -11.67
CA ALA A 251 23.33 -11.28 -12.28
C ALA A 251 22.35 -11.60 -13.43
N GLU A 252 22.72 -12.51 -14.33
CA GLU A 252 21.84 -12.94 -15.44
C GLU A 252 20.57 -13.63 -14.94
N ASN A 253 20.71 -14.54 -13.97
CA ASN A 253 19.56 -15.22 -13.35
C ASN A 253 18.58 -14.23 -12.70
N LEU A 254 19.11 -13.22 -12.00
CA LEU A 254 18.29 -12.22 -11.34
C LEU A 254 17.62 -11.26 -12.33
N LYS A 255 18.32 -10.83 -13.39
CA LYS A 255 17.72 -10.05 -14.49
C LYS A 255 16.56 -10.80 -15.15
N LYS A 256 16.76 -12.10 -15.40
CA LYS A 256 15.71 -12.96 -15.93
C LYS A 256 14.52 -13.06 -14.98
N LEU A 257 14.76 -13.34 -13.70
CA LEU A 257 13.71 -13.41 -12.68
C LEU A 257 12.89 -12.11 -12.61
N MET A 258 13.56 -10.95 -12.64
CA MET A 258 12.90 -9.65 -12.65
C MET A 258 12.00 -9.47 -13.88
N GLN A 259 12.50 -9.81 -15.06
CA GLN A 259 11.76 -9.70 -16.32
C GLN A 259 10.54 -10.64 -16.32
N ASP A 260 10.75 -11.92 -15.99
CA ASP A 260 9.70 -12.94 -15.93
C ASP A 260 8.60 -12.53 -14.94
N THR A 261 8.98 -12.01 -13.77
CA THR A 261 8.04 -11.50 -12.76
C THR A 261 7.25 -10.31 -13.27
N ARG A 262 7.92 -9.34 -13.90
CA ARG A 262 7.29 -8.12 -14.41
C ARG A 262 6.32 -8.41 -15.56
N ASP A 263 6.68 -9.33 -16.45
CA ASP A 263 5.83 -9.71 -17.57
C ASP A 263 4.65 -10.58 -17.12
N GLY A 264 4.86 -11.48 -16.14
CA GLY A 264 3.78 -12.22 -15.48
C GLY A 264 2.72 -11.28 -14.89
N LEU A 265 3.13 -10.23 -14.18
CA LEU A 265 2.21 -9.25 -13.59
C LEU A 265 1.47 -8.39 -14.61
N LYS A 266 2.06 -8.10 -15.78
CA LYS A 266 1.36 -7.40 -16.86
C LYS A 266 0.27 -8.29 -17.46
N ASN A 267 0.55 -9.58 -17.63
CA ASN A 267 -0.39 -10.54 -18.19
C ASN A 267 -1.53 -10.90 -17.21
N GLU A 268 -1.25 -10.98 -15.90
CA GLU A 268 -2.26 -11.23 -14.86
C GLU A 268 -3.35 -10.14 -14.86
N ASN A 269 -2.99 -8.87 -15.06
CA ASN A 269 -3.96 -7.79 -15.14
C ASN A 269 -4.95 -7.93 -16.33
N GLU A 270 -4.59 -8.69 -17.36
CA GLU A 270 -5.45 -8.95 -18.52
C GLU A 270 -6.31 -10.22 -18.34
N GLU A 271 -5.82 -11.23 -17.62
CA GLU A 271 -6.53 -12.51 -17.42
C GLU A 271 -7.39 -12.57 -16.13
N GLU A 272 -7.11 -11.77 -15.10
CA GLU A 272 -7.74 -11.87 -13.76
C GLU A 272 -9.25 -11.54 -13.74
N PHE A 273 -9.81 -10.93 -14.80
CA PHE A 273 -11.26 -10.75 -14.94
C PHE A 273 -12.02 -12.02 -15.35
N ALA A 274 -11.32 -13.08 -15.78
CA ALA A 274 -11.92 -14.39 -16.03
C ALA A 274 -11.97 -15.21 -14.73
N VAL A 275 -12.73 -14.74 -13.74
CA VAL A 275 -12.87 -15.41 -12.44
C VAL A 275 -13.42 -16.82 -12.62
N LYS A 276 -12.56 -17.84 -12.49
CA LYS A 276 -12.97 -19.20 -12.13
C LYS A 276 -13.48 -19.13 -10.70
N SER A 277 -14.79 -18.90 -10.56
CA SER A 277 -15.49 -18.78 -9.28
C SER A 277 -15.15 -19.97 -8.37
N PRO A 278 -14.52 -19.76 -7.19
CA PRO A 278 -14.08 -20.84 -6.32
C PRO A 278 -15.21 -21.39 -5.43
N LEU A 279 -16.47 -21.14 -5.79
CA LEU A 279 -17.62 -21.58 -5.01
C LEU A 279 -18.46 -22.55 -5.85
N ASN A 280 -18.27 -23.84 -5.57
CA ASN A 280 -19.26 -24.88 -5.81
C ASN A 280 -20.47 -24.64 -4.89
N TYR A 281 -21.19 -23.53 -5.09
CA TYR A 281 -22.54 -23.43 -4.56
C TYR A 281 -23.46 -24.26 -5.47
N PRO A 282 -24.38 -25.07 -4.92
CA PRO A 282 -25.42 -25.71 -5.71
C PRO A 282 -26.13 -24.62 -6.51
N ALA A 283 -26.35 -24.86 -7.79
CA ALA A 283 -26.89 -23.89 -8.73
C ALA A 283 -28.17 -23.25 -8.17
N SER A 284 -28.06 -22.05 -7.59
CA SER A 284 -29.22 -21.21 -7.36
C SER A 284 -29.81 -20.91 -8.73
N SER A 285 -31.12 -21.05 -8.83
CA SER A 285 -31.91 -20.81 -10.04
C SER A 285 -31.40 -19.61 -10.83
N PRO A 286 -31.43 -19.66 -12.18
CA PRO A 286 -31.02 -18.53 -12.99
C PRO A 286 -31.76 -17.28 -12.51
N LEU A 287 -31.01 -16.20 -12.23
CA LEU A 287 -31.55 -14.88 -11.90
C LEU A 287 -32.69 -14.61 -12.90
N SER A 288 -33.94 -14.59 -12.44
CA SER A 288 -35.11 -14.39 -13.31
C SER A 288 -35.24 -12.92 -13.76
N LEU A 289 -34.20 -12.13 -13.53
CA LEU A 289 -34.14 -10.70 -13.73
C LEU A 289 -33.32 -10.38 -14.97
N ASP A 290 -34.00 -9.76 -15.94
CA ASP A 290 -33.36 -9.19 -17.11
C ASP A 290 -32.51 -7.98 -16.70
N LEU A 291 -31.19 -8.20 -16.61
CA LEU A 291 -30.19 -7.18 -16.26
C LEU A 291 -29.61 -6.46 -17.48
N SER A 292 -30.16 -6.69 -18.68
CA SER A 292 -29.64 -6.10 -19.94
C SER A 292 -29.57 -4.57 -19.93
N ASN A 293 -30.46 -3.91 -19.17
CA ASN A 293 -30.53 -2.44 -19.06
C ASN A 293 -29.68 -1.84 -17.91
N LEU A 294 -29.03 -2.68 -17.09
CA LEU A 294 -28.25 -2.23 -15.93
C LEU A 294 -27.08 -1.32 -16.33
N LEU A 295 -26.42 -1.60 -17.46
CA LEU A 295 -25.30 -0.80 -17.97
C LEU A 295 -25.74 0.56 -18.55
N VAL A 296 -27.00 0.67 -18.98
CA VAL A 296 -27.54 1.88 -19.63
C VAL A 296 -28.17 2.82 -18.61
N THR A 297 -28.85 2.26 -17.61
CA THR A 297 -29.67 3.04 -16.65
C THR A 297 -29.18 2.97 -15.21
N GLY A 298 -28.16 2.16 -14.93
CA GLY A 298 -27.71 1.86 -13.58
C GLY A 298 -28.70 1.00 -12.80
N LEU A 299 -28.41 0.75 -11.53
CA LEU A 299 -29.32 0.06 -10.63
C LEU A 299 -30.44 1.03 -10.22
N THR A 300 -31.54 1.09 -10.98
CA THR A 300 -32.67 1.97 -10.66
C THR A 300 -33.41 1.49 -9.40
N PRO A 301 -34.12 2.37 -8.67
CA PRO A 301 -34.89 1.97 -7.48
C PRO A 301 -35.91 0.85 -7.75
N ALA A 302 -36.53 0.85 -8.94
CA ALA A 302 -37.50 -0.17 -9.33
C ALA A 302 -36.84 -1.53 -9.62
N LEU A 303 -35.64 -1.54 -10.21
CA LEU A 303 -34.87 -2.76 -10.44
C LEU A 303 -34.33 -3.30 -9.11
N PHE A 304 -33.81 -2.42 -8.26
CA PHE A 304 -33.32 -2.75 -6.92
C PHE A 304 -34.39 -3.47 -6.09
N LEU A 305 -35.62 -2.94 -6.03
CA LEU A 305 -36.71 -3.56 -5.29
C LEU A 305 -37.20 -4.91 -5.86
N LYS A 306 -36.83 -5.26 -7.11
CA LYS A 306 -37.16 -6.55 -7.70
C LYS A 306 -36.11 -7.63 -7.41
N MET A 307 -34.86 -7.23 -7.09
CA MET A 307 -33.82 -8.15 -6.69
C MET A 307 -34.08 -8.62 -5.26
N THR A 308 -33.70 -9.84 -4.90
CA THR A 308 -33.72 -10.22 -3.48
C THR A 308 -32.53 -9.57 -2.76
N PRO A 309 -32.68 -9.13 -1.49
CA PRO A 309 -31.57 -8.56 -0.73
C PRO A 309 -30.35 -9.49 -0.66
N GLU A 310 -30.58 -10.79 -0.57
CA GLU A 310 -29.55 -11.84 -0.50
C GLU A 310 -28.76 -11.97 -1.80
N GLU A 311 -29.43 -11.97 -2.95
CA GLU A 311 -28.73 -12.02 -4.26
C GLU A 311 -27.86 -10.79 -4.47
N LEU A 312 -28.36 -9.61 -4.12
CA LEU A 312 -27.57 -8.38 -4.24
C LEU A 312 -26.37 -8.41 -3.30
N ALA A 313 -26.55 -8.83 -2.05
CA ALA A 313 -25.45 -8.98 -1.10
C ALA A 313 -24.37 -9.97 -1.58
N GLN A 314 -24.76 -11.07 -2.24
CA GLN A 314 -23.81 -12.00 -2.85
C GLN A 314 -23.00 -11.36 -3.98
N GLN A 315 -23.63 -10.54 -4.83
CA GLN A 315 -22.92 -9.82 -5.89
C GLN A 315 -21.96 -8.78 -5.33
N LEU A 316 -22.36 -8.07 -4.28
CA LEU A 316 -21.49 -7.12 -3.57
C LEU A 316 -20.30 -7.82 -2.91
N TYR A 317 -20.55 -8.94 -2.22
CA TYR A 317 -19.50 -9.76 -1.63
C TYR A 317 -18.49 -10.22 -2.69
N LEU A 318 -18.95 -10.75 -3.82
CA LEU A 318 -18.08 -11.17 -4.92
C LEU A 318 -17.24 -10.00 -5.44
N TYR A 319 -17.86 -8.83 -5.63
CA TYR A 319 -17.15 -7.63 -6.03
C TYR A 319 -16.06 -7.24 -5.02
N HIS A 320 -16.40 -7.09 -3.73
CA HIS A 320 -15.44 -6.72 -2.69
C HIS A 320 -14.34 -7.77 -2.52
N PHE A 321 -14.66 -9.05 -2.63
CA PHE A 321 -13.69 -10.14 -2.56
C PHE A 321 -12.68 -10.08 -3.71
N LEU A 322 -13.14 -9.83 -4.93
CA LEU A 322 -12.25 -9.65 -6.09
C LEU A 322 -11.37 -8.42 -5.91
N GLN A 323 -11.90 -7.35 -5.34
CA GLN A 323 -11.13 -6.14 -5.05
C GLN A 323 -10.11 -6.37 -3.94
N LEU A 324 -10.42 -7.21 -2.94
CA LEU A 324 -9.47 -7.60 -1.89
C LEU A 324 -8.33 -8.43 -2.45
N LYS A 325 -8.65 -9.39 -3.34
CA LYS A 325 -7.66 -10.17 -4.07
C LYS A 325 -6.78 -9.29 -4.95
N LYS A 326 -7.38 -8.38 -5.70
CA LYS A 326 -6.66 -7.42 -6.54
C LYS A 326 -5.75 -6.54 -5.69
N ALA A 327 -6.23 -6.00 -4.58
CA ALA A 327 -5.42 -5.17 -3.67
C ALA A 327 -4.27 -5.95 -3.03
N ASN A 328 -4.47 -7.24 -2.74
CA ASN A 328 -3.53 -8.16 -2.07
C ASN A 328 -2.69 -7.48 -0.95
N PRO A 329 -3.31 -7.14 0.19
CA PRO A 329 -2.64 -6.43 1.28
C PRO A 329 -1.43 -7.20 1.86
N ARG A 330 -1.32 -8.50 1.60
CA ARG A 330 -0.15 -9.30 2.02
C ARG A 330 1.13 -8.94 1.27
N GLN A 331 1.00 -8.34 0.10
CA GLN A 331 2.12 -7.97 -0.77
C GLN A 331 2.23 -6.46 -0.98
N ASP A 332 1.17 -5.70 -0.71
CA ASP A 332 1.16 -4.26 -0.91
C ASP A 332 0.30 -3.54 0.13
N LEU A 333 0.94 -2.76 1.01
CA LEU A 333 0.27 -1.95 2.03
C LEU A 333 -0.01 -0.50 1.61
N LYS A 334 0.24 -0.11 0.34
CA LYS A 334 -0.05 1.26 -0.15
C LYS A 334 -1.48 1.70 0.14
N ASN A 335 -2.42 0.76 0.03
CA ASN A 335 -3.83 0.99 0.30
C ASN A 335 -4.14 1.27 1.78
N PHE A 336 -3.17 1.18 2.69
CA PHE A 336 -3.30 1.47 4.12
C PHE A 336 -2.49 2.69 4.58
N VAL A 337 -1.83 3.39 3.64
CA VAL A 337 -1.15 4.66 3.93
C VAL A 337 -2.18 5.68 4.45
N PRO A 338 -1.93 6.42 5.55
CA PRO A 338 -2.87 7.43 6.04
C PRO A 338 -3.22 8.48 4.98
N SER A 339 -4.50 8.89 4.93
CA SER A 339 -5.08 9.74 3.88
C SER A 339 -4.38 11.08 3.65
N LYS A 340 -3.71 11.65 4.68
CA LYS A 340 -2.98 12.92 4.57
C LYS A 340 -1.82 12.88 3.57
N ASN A 341 -1.30 11.69 3.25
CA ASN A 341 -0.16 11.49 2.37
C ASN A 341 -0.54 10.74 1.07
N ARG A 342 -1.84 10.58 0.78
CA ARG A 342 -2.27 9.86 -0.42
C ARG A 342 -2.29 10.75 -1.64
N SER A 343 -1.85 10.20 -2.77
CA SER A 343 -2.24 10.74 -4.06
C SER A 343 -3.71 10.41 -4.32
N ASP A 344 -4.48 11.36 -4.85
CA ASP A 344 -5.92 11.19 -5.14
C ASP A 344 -6.23 9.94 -6.00
N VAL A 345 -5.24 9.42 -6.72
CA VAL A 345 -5.33 8.24 -7.58
C VAL A 345 -5.52 6.95 -6.77
N THR A 346 -4.77 6.75 -5.68
CA THR A 346 -4.81 5.50 -4.90
C THR A 346 -6.11 5.33 -4.11
N THR A 347 -6.71 6.43 -3.63
CA THR A 347 -8.04 6.41 -2.97
C THR A 347 -9.20 6.11 -3.91
N LYS A 348 -9.06 6.41 -5.21
CA LYS A 348 -10.14 6.18 -6.19
C LYS A 348 -10.20 4.72 -6.68
N GLU A 349 -9.14 3.95 -6.45
CA GLU A 349 -8.98 2.64 -7.09
C GLU A 349 -9.43 1.46 -6.23
N CYS A 350 -9.47 1.60 -4.90
CA CYS A 350 -9.85 0.50 -4.00
C CYS A 350 -11.18 0.76 -3.28
N PRO A 351 -12.28 0.08 -3.66
CA PRO A 351 -13.59 0.25 -3.03
C PRO A 351 -13.60 -0.23 -1.56
N LEU A 352 -12.57 -0.95 -1.12
CA LEU A 352 -12.44 -1.38 0.27
C LEU A 352 -11.94 -0.27 1.20
N ASN A 353 -11.48 0.85 0.65
CA ASN A 353 -10.98 1.96 1.44
C ASN A 353 -11.72 3.25 1.13
N PHE A 354 -12.81 3.46 1.86
CA PHE A 354 -13.67 4.63 1.75
C PHE A 354 -13.61 5.47 3.03
N THR A 355 -13.80 6.77 2.85
CA THR A 355 -13.83 7.76 3.94
C THR A 355 -15.07 8.63 3.80
N PRO A 356 -15.45 9.43 4.80
CA PRO A 356 -16.55 10.39 4.64
C PRO A 356 -16.34 11.37 3.47
N ALA A 357 -15.09 11.73 3.16
CA ALA A 357 -14.74 12.61 2.03
C ALA A 357 -14.80 11.88 0.66
N THR A 358 -14.54 10.58 0.66
CA THR A 358 -14.58 9.71 -0.53
C THR A 358 -15.47 8.49 -0.23
N PRO A 359 -16.80 8.68 -0.16
CA PRO A 359 -17.71 7.64 0.28
C PRO A 359 -17.77 6.48 -0.72
N HIS A 360 -18.10 5.31 -0.21
CA HIS A 360 -18.29 4.12 -1.03
C HIS A 360 -19.41 4.34 -2.07
N PHE A 361 -19.35 3.63 -3.20
CA PHE A 361 -20.36 3.80 -4.25
C PHE A 361 -21.75 3.34 -3.77
N ILE A 362 -21.82 2.34 -2.88
CA ILE A 362 -23.09 1.88 -2.25
C ILE A 362 -23.69 3.01 -1.43
N THR A 363 -22.90 3.67 -0.58
CA THR A 363 -23.34 4.81 0.22
C THR A 363 -23.94 5.90 -0.68
N ARG A 364 -23.25 6.25 -1.77
CA ARG A 364 -23.75 7.23 -2.77
C ARG A 364 -25.05 6.76 -3.44
N LEU A 365 -25.16 5.46 -3.71
CA LEU A 365 -26.34 4.87 -4.33
C LEU A 365 -27.55 4.86 -3.38
N ILE A 366 -27.35 4.55 -2.09
CA ILE A 366 -28.36 4.64 -1.05
C ILE A 366 -28.87 6.08 -0.96
N TYR A 367 -27.96 7.06 -0.87
CA TYR A 367 -28.32 8.48 -0.86
C TYR A 367 -29.15 8.86 -2.10
N HIS A 368 -28.73 8.41 -3.28
CA HIS A 368 -29.48 8.67 -4.51
C HIS A 368 -30.87 8.02 -4.49
N HIS A 369 -31.00 6.75 -4.11
CA HIS A 369 -32.29 6.04 -4.04
C HIS A 369 -33.25 6.67 -3.05
N VAL A 370 -32.77 6.95 -1.84
CA VAL A 370 -33.60 7.41 -0.74
C VAL A 370 -33.90 8.90 -0.85
N LEU A 371 -32.92 9.73 -1.18
CA LEU A 371 -33.06 11.19 -1.12
C LEU A 371 -33.32 11.86 -2.45
N ILE A 372 -32.97 11.26 -3.61
CA ILE A 372 -33.07 11.94 -4.91
C ILE A 372 -34.18 11.30 -5.75
N ALA A 373 -34.04 10.01 -6.06
CA ALA A 373 -34.96 9.29 -6.94
C ALA A 373 -36.37 9.13 -6.36
N SER A 374 -36.53 9.25 -5.04
CA SER A 374 -37.83 9.17 -4.35
C SER A 374 -38.52 10.53 -4.13
N GLN A 375 -37.93 11.66 -4.57
CA GLN A 375 -38.51 13.00 -4.33
C GLN A 375 -39.72 13.30 -5.20
N GLN A 376 -39.85 12.65 -6.35
CA GLN A 376 -41.03 12.83 -7.20
C GLN A 376 -42.29 12.38 -6.44
N SER A 377 -43.28 13.27 -6.33
CA SER A 377 -44.47 13.11 -5.47
C SER A 377 -45.24 11.80 -5.68
N ALA A 378 -45.15 11.21 -6.87
CA ALA A 378 -45.73 9.90 -7.21
C ALA A 378 -45.02 8.69 -6.54
N TYR A 379 -43.85 8.88 -5.93
CA TYR A 379 -42.99 7.80 -5.41
C TYR A 379 -42.58 7.96 -3.94
N THR A 380 -43.16 8.91 -3.20
CA THR A 380 -42.88 9.12 -1.77
C THR A 380 -43.21 7.87 -0.92
N SER A 381 -44.23 7.11 -1.31
CA SER A 381 -44.58 5.82 -0.70
C SER A 381 -43.54 4.71 -0.91
N ARG A 382 -42.58 4.88 -1.83
CA ARG A 382 -41.52 3.91 -2.09
C ARG A 382 -40.30 4.08 -1.19
N ARG A 383 -40.13 5.24 -0.55
CA ARG A 383 -38.97 5.52 0.30
C ARG A 383 -38.83 4.53 1.47
N PRO A 384 -39.91 4.20 2.22
CA PRO A 384 -39.83 3.18 3.28
C PRO A 384 -39.44 1.79 2.73
N LEU A 385 -39.98 1.41 1.56
CA LEU A 385 -39.64 0.13 0.93
C LEU A 385 -38.15 0.06 0.55
N LEU A 386 -37.61 1.13 -0.03
CA LEU A 386 -36.18 1.23 -0.38
C LEU A 386 -35.30 1.15 0.87
N LEU A 387 -35.68 1.84 1.95
CA LEU A 387 -34.95 1.79 3.21
C LEU A 387 -34.94 0.38 3.81
N THR A 388 -36.11 -0.26 3.92
CA THR A 388 -36.22 -1.64 4.40
C THR A 388 -35.38 -2.59 3.55
N HIS A 389 -35.42 -2.44 2.24
CA HIS A 389 -34.65 -3.29 1.33
C HIS A 389 -33.15 -3.11 1.50
N TRP A 390 -32.64 -1.87 1.60
CA TRP A 390 -31.23 -1.61 1.88
C TRP A 390 -30.79 -2.14 3.25
N ILE A 391 -31.64 -2.05 4.29
CA ILE A 391 -31.37 -2.62 5.60
C ILE A 391 -31.25 -4.15 5.50
N GLN A 392 -32.16 -4.80 4.78
CA GLN A 392 -32.10 -6.25 4.53
C GLN A 392 -30.84 -6.64 3.75
N THR A 393 -30.46 -5.86 2.73
CA THR A 393 -29.21 -6.09 1.99
C THR A 393 -28.00 -5.97 2.92
N GLY A 394 -27.96 -4.96 3.78
CA GLY A 394 -26.89 -4.79 4.77
C GLY A 394 -26.79 -5.96 5.76
N ILE A 395 -27.92 -6.47 6.24
CA ILE A 395 -27.97 -7.67 7.10
C ILE A 395 -27.41 -8.89 6.34
N ALA A 396 -27.79 -9.06 5.08
CA ALA A 396 -27.28 -10.14 4.24
C ALA A 396 -25.77 -10.00 3.97
N CYS A 397 -25.25 -8.79 3.70
CA CYS A 397 -23.82 -8.52 3.59
C CYS A 397 -23.07 -8.94 4.86
N LYS A 398 -23.59 -8.56 6.03
CA LYS A 398 -23.01 -8.95 7.33
C LYS A 398 -22.98 -10.46 7.52
N ALA A 399 -24.06 -11.16 7.16
CA ALA A 399 -24.14 -12.62 7.25
C ALA A 399 -23.12 -13.33 6.34
N LEU A 400 -22.78 -12.73 5.18
CA LEU A 400 -21.73 -13.22 4.28
C LEU A 400 -20.31 -12.87 4.74
N GLY A 401 -20.14 -12.06 5.80
CA GLY A 401 -18.85 -11.54 6.22
C GLY A 401 -18.34 -10.37 5.38
N ASP A 402 -19.17 -9.79 4.49
CA ASP A 402 -18.84 -8.60 3.71
C ASP A 402 -18.96 -7.34 4.57
N MET A 403 -17.93 -7.06 5.37
CA MET A 403 -17.92 -5.89 6.24
C MET A 403 -17.80 -4.57 5.47
N ALA A 404 -17.18 -4.57 4.28
CA ALA A 404 -17.11 -3.37 3.45
C ALA A 404 -18.52 -3.00 2.95
N GLY A 405 -19.28 -3.98 2.46
CA GLY A 405 -20.66 -3.80 2.03
C GLY A 405 -21.63 -3.51 3.17
N TRP A 406 -21.40 -4.03 4.39
CA TRP A 406 -22.23 -3.74 5.56
C TRP A 406 -21.99 -2.33 6.14
N MET A 407 -20.74 -1.86 6.13
CA MET A 407 -20.37 -0.53 6.63
C MET A 407 -20.74 0.61 5.68
N ALA A 408 -20.75 0.34 4.38
CA ALA A 408 -21.09 1.30 3.33
C ALA A 408 -22.60 1.57 3.24
#